data_AF-A0A9Q1ABL2-F1
#
_entry.id   AF-A0A9Q1ABL2-F1
#
_cell.length_a   1.000
_cell.length_b   1.000
_cell.length_c   1.000
_cell.angle_alpha   90.00
_cell.angle_beta   90.00
_cell.angle_gamma   90.00
#
_symmetry.space_group_name_H-M   'P 1'
#
loop_
_entity.id
_entity.type
_entity.pdbx_description
1 polymer ?
#
loop_
_entity_poly.entity_id
_entity_poly.type
_entity_poly.pdbx_seq_one_letter_code
_entity_poly.pdbx_strand_id
1 'polypeptide(L)'
;MEEFTWLNASYASVIKRLLDQDSRAYYFGVYQDMKVEPKLRNPKHMSLLNHLRFYIPEVYPLLEKVIFLDDDVVVQKDLTRLFSLDLHGNVNGAVETCLEAFHRYSKKQNGDQMLWKLGALPPALLAFYGLTKPLDRRWHVLGLGYDMNIDDRLINSAAVIHFNGNMKPWLKLAIGRYKPLWERYINQSHPYYQDCAIS
;
A
#
# COMPACT_ATOMS: atom_id res chain seq x y z
N MET A 1 -15.39 16.38 12.72
CA MET A 1 -14.79 15.88 11.47
C MET A 1 -14.71 17.08 10.56
N GLU A 2 -13.51 17.55 10.22
CA GLU A 2 -13.36 18.56 9.17
C GLU A 2 -13.99 18.01 7.89
N GLU A 3 -14.88 18.78 7.26
CA GLU A 3 -15.39 18.41 5.94
C GLU A 3 -14.25 18.54 4.93
N PHE A 4 -13.82 17.42 4.37
CA PHE A 4 -12.89 17.38 3.23
C PHE A 4 -13.58 17.91 1.97
N THR A 5 -13.84 19.23 1.92
CA THR A 5 -14.57 19.90 0.83
C THR A 5 -13.91 19.72 -0.53
N TRP A 6 -12.59 19.52 -0.55
CA TRP A 6 -11.81 19.20 -1.73
C TRP A 6 -12.00 17.76 -2.23
N LEU A 7 -12.46 16.82 -1.40
CA LEU A 7 -12.58 15.40 -1.74
C LEU A 7 -13.89 15.12 -2.50
N ASN A 8 -13.94 15.54 -3.76
CA ASN A 8 -15.09 15.38 -4.62
C ASN A 8 -14.71 14.85 -6.02
N ALA A 9 -15.70 14.58 -6.88
CA ALA A 9 -15.48 13.95 -8.19
C ALA A 9 -14.77 14.85 -9.22
N SER A 10 -14.72 16.17 -9.03
CA SER A 10 -14.01 17.07 -9.94
C SER A 10 -12.51 17.14 -9.63
N TYR A 11 -12.13 16.92 -8.37
CA TYR A 11 -10.73 16.96 -7.92
C TYR A 11 -10.10 15.57 -7.78
N ALA A 12 -10.84 14.62 -7.20
CA ALA A 12 -10.32 13.29 -6.87
C ALA A 12 -10.74 12.23 -7.88
N SER A 13 -9.78 11.70 -8.64
CA SER A 13 -10.01 10.69 -9.68
C SER A 13 -10.65 9.41 -9.13
N VAL A 14 -10.29 9.00 -7.92
CA VAL A 14 -10.88 7.85 -7.22
C VAL A 14 -12.37 8.06 -6.93
N ILE A 15 -12.79 9.27 -6.55
CA ILE A 15 -14.20 9.59 -6.29
C ILE A 15 -14.98 9.54 -7.61
N LYS A 16 -14.46 10.15 -8.66
CA LYS A 16 -15.06 10.05 -10.02
C LYS A 16 -15.27 8.61 -10.44
N ARG A 17 -14.32 7.73 -10.14
CA ARG A 17 -14.39 6.29 -10.47
C ARG A 17 -15.33 5.50 -9.55
N LEU A 18 -15.44 5.86 -8.28
CA LEU A 18 -16.41 5.27 -7.35
C LEU A 18 -17.86 5.61 -7.74
N LEU A 19 -18.07 6.75 -8.40
CA LEU A 19 -19.38 7.17 -8.90
C LEU A 19 -19.74 6.59 -10.28
N ASP A 20 -18.74 6.13 -11.04
CA ASP A 20 -18.90 5.53 -12.37
C ASP A 20 -19.62 4.17 -12.31
N GLN A 21 -20.72 4.04 -13.06
CA GLN A 21 -21.58 2.85 -13.00
C GLN A 21 -20.88 1.58 -13.49
N ASP A 22 -20.06 1.69 -14.54
CA ASP A 22 -19.31 0.56 -15.10
C ASP A 22 -18.25 0.06 -14.10
N SER A 23 -17.55 0.98 -13.45
CA SER A 23 -16.59 0.64 -12.38
C SER A 23 -17.28 -0.03 -11.19
N ARG A 24 -18.44 0.49 -10.78
CA ARG A 24 -19.21 -0.12 -9.70
C ARG A 24 -19.67 -1.52 -10.07
N ALA A 25 -20.15 -1.73 -11.29
CA ALA A 25 -20.54 -3.04 -11.79
C ALA A 25 -19.33 -3.99 -11.86
N TYR A 26 -18.15 -3.50 -12.23
CA TYR A 26 -16.94 -4.33 -12.31
C TYR A 26 -16.43 -4.82 -10.95
N TYR A 27 -16.38 -3.94 -9.94
CA TYR A 27 -15.83 -4.28 -8.62
C TYR A 27 -16.87 -4.82 -7.62
N PHE A 28 -18.13 -4.40 -7.74
CA PHE A 28 -19.19 -4.71 -6.77
C PHE A 28 -20.40 -5.43 -7.40
N GLY A 29 -20.40 -5.68 -8.71
CA GLY A 29 -21.51 -6.32 -9.40
C GLY A 29 -21.63 -7.82 -9.08
N VAL A 30 -22.88 -8.30 -9.12
CA VAL A 30 -23.25 -9.69 -8.79
C VAL A 30 -22.85 -10.68 -9.91
N TYR A 31 -22.67 -10.19 -11.15
CA TYR A 31 -22.27 -11.01 -12.29
C TYR A 31 -20.75 -11.22 -12.32
N GLN A 32 -20.34 -12.42 -11.88
CA GLN A 32 -19.00 -12.95 -12.12
C GLN A 32 -18.89 -13.44 -13.56
N ASP A 33 -18.40 -12.57 -14.45
CA ASP A 33 -17.92 -13.03 -15.74
C ASP A 33 -16.69 -13.92 -15.50
N MET A 34 -16.86 -15.23 -15.71
CA MET A 34 -15.86 -16.27 -15.41
C MET A 34 -14.55 -16.09 -16.20
N LYS A 35 -14.51 -15.16 -17.16
CA LYS A 35 -13.32 -14.81 -17.95
C LYS A 35 -12.39 -13.80 -17.27
N VAL A 36 -12.83 -13.10 -16.22
CA VAL A 36 -11.99 -12.10 -15.54
C VAL A 36 -11.28 -12.72 -14.35
N GLU A 37 -9.94 -12.65 -14.35
CA GLU A 37 -9.12 -13.13 -13.23
C GLU A 37 -9.62 -12.53 -11.89
N PRO A 38 -9.99 -13.37 -10.89
CA PRO A 38 -10.58 -12.91 -9.63
C PRO A 38 -9.73 -11.87 -8.88
N LYS A 39 -8.40 -11.92 -9.05
CA LYS A 39 -7.45 -10.96 -8.43
C LYS A 39 -7.63 -9.53 -8.93
N LEU A 40 -8.10 -9.32 -10.17
CA LEU A 40 -8.28 -7.99 -10.77
C LEU A 40 -9.57 -7.28 -10.32
N ARG A 41 -10.54 -8.03 -9.75
CA ARG A 41 -11.80 -7.51 -9.22
C ARG A 41 -11.80 -7.31 -7.71
N ASN A 42 -10.63 -7.19 -7.07
CA ASN A 42 -10.59 -6.97 -5.63
C ASN A 42 -11.15 -5.58 -5.26
N PRO A 43 -12.26 -5.48 -4.50
CA PRO A 43 -12.86 -4.20 -4.14
C PRO A 43 -11.91 -3.28 -3.35
N LYS A 44 -10.90 -3.85 -2.68
CA LYS A 44 -9.86 -3.07 -1.97
C LYS A 44 -9.07 -2.15 -2.91
N HIS A 45 -9.02 -2.43 -4.20
CA HIS A 45 -8.36 -1.57 -5.18
C HIS A 45 -9.09 -0.23 -5.38
N MET A 46 -10.39 -0.21 -5.08
CA MET A 46 -11.24 0.99 -5.08
C MET A 46 -11.39 1.61 -3.69
N SER A 47 -10.70 1.09 -2.66
CA SER A 47 -10.75 1.65 -1.32
C SER A 47 -10.25 3.09 -1.32
N LEU A 48 -11.13 4.03 -0.98
CA LEU A 48 -10.80 5.45 -0.91
C LEU A 48 -9.56 5.70 -0.03
N LEU A 49 -9.47 5.00 1.10
CA LEU A 49 -8.34 5.08 2.04
C LEU A 49 -6.99 4.79 1.37
N ASN A 50 -6.95 3.85 0.43
CA ASN A 50 -5.72 3.52 -0.30
C ASN A 50 -5.28 4.66 -1.24
N HIS A 51 -6.21 5.48 -1.71
CA HIS A 51 -5.95 6.59 -2.63
C HIS A 51 -5.76 7.93 -1.91
N LEU A 52 -6.19 8.07 -0.65
CA LEU A 52 -5.98 9.29 0.15
C LEU A 52 -4.49 9.64 0.30
N ARG A 53 -3.57 8.68 0.14
CA ARG A 53 -2.12 8.91 0.14
C ARG A 53 -1.66 9.92 -0.92
N PHE A 54 -2.40 10.10 -2.01
CA PHE A 54 -2.10 11.11 -3.03
C PHE A 54 -2.45 12.53 -2.61
N TYR A 55 -3.34 12.65 -1.62
CA TYR A 55 -3.89 13.93 -1.15
C TYR A 55 -3.37 14.28 0.24
N ILE A 56 -2.28 13.65 0.69
CA ILE A 56 -1.60 14.03 1.95
C ILE A 56 -1.33 15.54 2.03
N PRO A 57 -0.89 16.23 0.96
CA PRO A 57 -0.72 17.68 1.00
C PRO A 57 -2.01 18.46 1.31
N GLU A 58 -3.17 17.93 0.91
CA GLU A 58 -4.48 18.53 1.22
C GLU A 58 -4.98 18.19 2.62
N VAL A 59 -4.65 16.99 3.10
CA VAL A 59 -5.00 16.54 4.46
C VAL A 59 -4.14 17.27 5.50
N TYR A 60 -2.86 17.50 5.20
CA TYR A 60 -1.89 18.09 6.11
C TYR A 60 -1.06 19.20 5.43
N PRO A 61 -1.69 20.33 5.05
CA PRO A 61 -1.04 21.37 4.25
C PRO A 61 0.11 22.11 4.95
N LEU A 62 0.19 22.00 6.28
CA LEU A 62 1.25 22.63 7.07
C LEU A 62 2.49 21.74 7.24
N LEU A 63 2.42 20.46 6.82
CA LEU A 63 3.56 19.55 6.91
C LEU A 63 4.43 19.68 5.66
N GLU A 64 5.72 19.97 5.85
CA GLU A 64 6.70 20.01 4.76
C GLU A 64 7.06 18.61 4.26
N LYS A 65 7.12 17.63 5.16
CA LYS A 65 7.54 16.26 4.88
C LYS A 65 6.85 15.29 5.81
N VAL A 66 6.51 14.12 5.29
CA VAL A 66 5.99 12.99 6.07
C VAL A 66 6.72 11.70 5.71
N ILE A 67 6.79 10.76 6.65
CA ILE A 67 7.01 9.34 6.33
C ILE A 67 5.66 8.66 6.34
N PHE A 68 5.28 8.08 5.22
CA PHE A 68 4.06 7.29 5.09
C PHE A 68 4.38 5.80 5.32
N LEU A 69 3.66 5.17 6.25
CA LEU A 69 3.75 3.74 6.57
C LEU A 69 2.37 3.11 6.41
N ASP A 70 2.29 1.94 5.77
CA ASP A 70 1.05 1.17 5.71
C ASP A 70 0.74 0.55 7.10
N ASP A 71 -0.49 0.06 7.28
CA ASP A 71 -0.99 -0.52 8.54
C ASP A 71 -0.42 -1.92 8.85
N ASP A 72 0.19 -2.56 7.85
CA ASP A 72 0.73 -3.91 7.90
C ASP A 72 2.26 -3.96 7.85
N VAL A 73 2.91 -2.97 8.47
CA VAL A 73 4.37 -2.90 8.60
C VAL A 73 4.85 -3.00 10.04
N VAL A 74 6.11 -3.38 10.21
CA VAL A 74 6.83 -3.29 11.47
C VAL A 74 8.08 -2.44 11.26
N VAL A 75 8.22 -1.39 12.07
CA VAL A 75 9.43 -0.56 12.14
C VAL A 75 10.40 -1.21 13.14
N GLN A 76 11.58 -1.58 12.67
CA GLN A 76 12.61 -2.26 13.45
C GLN A 76 13.78 -1.34 13.84
N LYS A 77 13.91 -0.19 13.17
CA LYS A 77 15.02 0.75 13.35
C LYS A 77 14.53 2.19 13.31
N ASP A 78 15.32 3.08 13.88
CA ASP A 78 15.10 4.53 13.82
C ASP A 78 14.99 5.01 12.35
N LEU A 79 13.96 5.82 12.10
CA LEU A 79 13.67 6.38 10.77
C LEU A 79 14.11 7.85 10.64
N THR A 80 14.79 8.43 11.64
CA THR A 80 15.24 9.83 11.60
C THR A 80 16.14 10.09 10.39
N ARG A 81 17.03 9.14 10.08
CA ARG A 81 17.88 9.22 8.89
C ARG A 81 17.10 9.15 7.58
N LEU A 82 16.02 8.37 7.52
CA LEU A 82 15.14 8.30 6.37
C LEU A 82 14.42 9.65 6.16
N PHE A 83 13.87 10.22 7.24
CA PHE A 83 13.19 11.52 7.21
C PHE A 83 14.11 12.65 6.74
N SER A 84 15.36 12.60 7.19
CA SER A 84 16.37 13.63 6.91
C SER A 84 17.00 13.52 5.52
N LEU A 85 16.63 12.50 4.71
CA LEU A 85 17.14 12.40 3.34
C LEU A 85 16.70 13.62 2.52
N ASP A 86 17.66 14.19 1.80
CA ASP A 86 17.41 15.13 0.72
C ASP A 86 16.72 14.38 -0.43
N LEU A 87 15.61 14.90 -0.93
CA LEU A 87 14.91 14.32 -2.08
C LEU A 87 15.42 14.88 -3.41
N HIS A 88 16.37 15.83 -3.41
CA HIS A 88 16.93 16.49 -4.60
C HIS A 88 15.83 17.06 -5.52
N GLY A 89 14.84 17.73 -4.92
CA GLY A 89 13.71 18.31 -5.63
C GLY A 89 12.63 17.31 -6.11
N ASN A 90 12.77 16.02 -5.80
CA ASN A 90 11.72 15.02 -6.06
C ASN A 90 10.54 15.19 -5.09
N VAL A 91 9.34 14.86 -5.56
CA VAL A 91 8.09 14.96 -4.80
C VAL A 91 8.04 13.92 -3.68
N ASN A 92 8.56 12.72 -3.93
CA ASN A 92 8.60 11.65 -2.95
C ASN A 92 9.90 10.82 -3.05
N GLY A 93 10.15 10.02 -2.02
CA GLY A 93 11.15 8.96 -2.04
C GLY A 93 10.45 7.61 -1.89
N ALA A 94 10.85 6.62 -2.70
CA ALA A 94 10.33 5.26 -2.59
C ALA A 94 11.45 4.23 -2.73
N VAL A 95 11.38 3.15 -1.96
CA VAL A 95 12.28 2.01 -2.16
C VAL A 95 11.92 1.36 -3.47
N GLU A 96 12.91 1.25 -4.35
CA GLU A 96 12.73 0.67 -5.66
C GLU A 96 12.34 -0.81 -5.51
N THR A 97 11.09 -1.13 -5.80
CA THR A 97 10.66 -2.51 -6.07
C THR A 97 10.86 -2.77 -7.57
N CYS A 98 10.37 -3.85 -8.18
CA CYS A 98 10.57 -4.12 -9.62
C CYS A 98 9.82 -3.11 -10.55
N LEU A 99 9.96 -1.80 -10.30
CA LEU A 99 9.12 -0.70 -10.73
C LEU A 99 9.34 -0.35 -12.20
N GLU A 100 10.57 -0.37 -12.71
CA GLU A 100 10.83 -0.03 -14.13
C GLU A 100 10.13 -0.97 -15.13
N ALA A 101 10.09 -2.27 -14.83
CA ALA A 101 9.36 -3.24 -15.64
C ALA A 101 7.85 -3.01 -15.55
N PHE A 102 7.37 -2.65 -14.35
CA PHE A 102 5.96 -2.37 -14.10
C PHE A 102 5.49 -1.06 -14.73
N HIS A 103 6.31 0.00 -14.76
CA HIS A 103 6.01 1.25 -15.47
C HIS A 103 5.84 1.02 -16.98
N ARG A 104 6.77 0.29 -17.61
CA ARG A 104 6.67 -0.07 -19.03
C ARG A 104 5.41 -0.88 -19.32
N TYR A 105 5.04 -1.77 -18.40
CA TYR A 105 3.80 -2.53 -18.47
C TYR A 105 2.55 -1.64 -18.30
N SER A 106 2.47 -0.82 -17.25
CA SER A 106 1.34 0.07 -16.97
C SER A 106 1.09 1.09 -18.07
N LYS A 107 2.16 1.65 -18.69
CA LYS A 107 2.03 2.59 -19.81
C LYS A 107 1.36 1.95 -21.04
N LYS A 108 1.63 0.67 -21.32
CA LYS A 108 0.94 -0.09 -22.39
C LYS A 108 -0.53 -0.38 -22.04
N GLN A 109 -0.84 -0.54 -20.76
CA GLN A 109 -2.16 -0.96 -20.25
C GLN A 109 -3.14 0.20 -19.99
N ASN A 110 -2.70 1.46 -20.14
CA ASN A 110 -3.59 2.63 -20.07
C ASN A 110 -4.68 2.63 -21.17
N GLY A 111 -4.46 1.91 -22.28
CA GLY A 111 -5.48 1.71 -23.32
C GLY A 111 -6.67 0.84 -22.88
N ASP A 112 -6.46 -0.09 -21.93
CA ASP A 112 -7.41 -1.16 -21.59
C ASP A 112 -8.16 -0.94 -20.26
N GLN A 113 -8.13 0.30 -19.74
CA GLN A 113 -8.72 0.67 -18.44
C GLN A 113 -8.19 -0.15 -17.24
N MET A 114 -7.01 -0.77 -17.36
CA MET A 114 -6.45 -1.65 -16.32
C MET A 114 -5.68 -0.90 -15.21
N LEU A 115 -5.46 0.41 -15.37
CA LEU A 115 -4.69 1.24 -14.43
C LEU A 115 -5.15 1.06 -12.96
N TRP A 116 -6.46 1.00 -12.74
CA TRP A 116 -7.03 0.91 -11.39
C TRP A 116 -7.20 -0.52 -10.88
N LYS A 117 -7.08 -1.53 -11.77
CA LYS A 117 -7.31 -2.95 -11.44
C LYS A 117 -6.20 -3.58 -10.60
N LEU A 118 -5.07 -2.88 -10.48
CA LEU A 118 -3.88 -3.31 -9.71
C LEU A 118 -3.66 -2.43 -8.46
N GLY A 119 -4.71 -1.72 -8.01
CA GLY A 119 -4.68 -0.88 -6.81
C GLY A 119 -4.06 0.50 -7.03
N ALA A 120 -3.53 1.09 -5.96
CA ALA A 120 -2.99 2.46 -5.97
C ALA A 120 -1.57 2.55 -6.58
N LEU A 121 -0.86 1.43 -6.73
CA LEU A 121 0.52 1.44 -7.22
C LEU A 121 0.63 1.95 -8.67
N PRO A 122 -0.12 1.43 -9.68
CA PRO A 122 -0.02 1.97 -11.04
C PRO A 122 -0.35 3.47 -11.15
N PRO A 123 -1.42 4.00 -10.51
CA PRO A 123 -1.67 5.43 -10.45
C PRO A 123 -0.51 6.22 -9.83
N ALA A 124 0.08 5.72 -8.74
CA ALA A 124 1.23 6.37 -8.09
C ALA A 124 2.44 6.45 -9.04
N LEU A 125 2.72 5.35 -9.73
CA LEU A 125 3.80 5.24 -10.70
C LEU A 125 3.60 6.19 -11.88
N LEU A 126 2.36 6.42 -12.30
CA LEU A 126 2.06 7.40 -13.34
C LEU A 126 2.20 8.84 -12.81
N ALA A 127 1.66 9.13 -11.64
CA ALA A 127 1.63 10.47 -11.05
C ALA A 127 3.03 10.99 -10.67
N PHE A 128 3.91 10.11 -10.19
CA PHE A 128 5.25 10.48 -9.71
C PHE A 128 6.37 10.05 -10.65
N TYR A 129 6.04 9.76 -11.92
CA TYR A 129 7.04 9.37 -12.92
C TYR A 129 8.07 10.48 -13.13
N GLY A 130 9.35 10.16 -12.94
CA GLY A 130 10.44 11.14 -13.01
C GLY A 130 10.49 12.13 -11.84
N LEU A 131 9.64 11.95 -10.83
CA LEU A 131 9.53 12.79 -9.63
C LEU A 131 9.75 12.02 -8.33
N THR A 132 10.22 10.76 -8.42
CA THR A 132 10.50 9.88 -7.28
C THR A 132 12.00 9.68 -7.12
N LYS A 133 12.55 9.97 -5.94
CA LYS A 133 13.91 9.59 -5.57
C LYS A 133 13.96 8.10 -5.21
N PRO A 134 14.81 7.28 -5.85
CA PRO A 134 15.00 5.90 -5.44
C PRO A 134 15.70 5.86 -4.07
N LEU A 135 15.14 5.07 -3.15
CA LEU A 135 15.70 4.83 -1.83
C LEU A 135 16.41 3.48 -1.76
N ASP A 136 17.41 3.39 -0.88
CA ASP A 136 18.15 2.15 -0.63
C ASP A 136 17.21 1.02 -0.19
N ARG A 137 17.34 -0.15 -0.82
CA ARG A 137 16.51 -1.34 -0.55
C ARG A 137 16.59 -1.83 0.89
N ARG A 138 17.64 -1.47 1.64
CA ARG A 138 17.78 -1.79 3.07
C ARG A 138 16.77 -1.05 3.95
N TRP A 139 16.13 -0.01 3.45
CA TRP A 139 15.05 0.65 4.20
C TRP A 139 13.82 -0.24 4.35
N HIS A 140 13.49 -1.04 3.34
CA HIS A 140 12.19 -1.71 3.27
C HIS A 140 12.30 -3.11 2.65
N VAL A 141 11.94 -4.12 3.43
CA VAL A 141 11.80 -5.50 2.95
C VAL A 141 10.32 -5.85 2.84
N LEU A 142 9.94 -6.24 1.63
CA LEU A 142 8.61 -6.68 1.26
C LEU A 142 8.56 -8.21 1.11
N GLY A 143 7.34 -8.75 1.11
CA GLY A 143 7.03 -10.12 0.75
C GLY A 143 6.62 -11.03 1.89
N LEU A 144 6.63 -10.50 3.12
CA LEU A 144 6.15 -11.24 4.26
C LEU A 144 4.64 -11.51 4.06
N GLY A 145 4.25 -12.78 4.23
CA GLY A 145 2.88 -13.22 4.00
C GLY A 145 2.58 -13.80 2.61
N TYR A 146 3.57 -13.89 1.71
CA TYR A 146 3.50 -14.80 0.55
C TYR A 146 4.81 -15.55 0.29
N ASP A 147 5.96 -14.90 0.49
CA ASP A 147 7.26 -15.54 0.30
C ASP A 147 7.69 -16.20 1.62
N MET A 148 7.80 -17.52 1.63
CA MET A 148 8.18 -18.28 2.82
C MET A 148 9.71 -18.29 3.07
N ASN A 149 10.51 -17.82 2.11
CA ASN A 149 11.95 -18.04 2.02
C ASN A 149 12.76 -16.74 1.98
N ILE A 150 12.22 -15.63 2.51
CA ILE A 150 12.99 -14.40 2.67
C ILE A 150 14.17 -14.68 3.62
N ASP A 151 15.37 -14.27 3.22
CA ASP A 151 16.58 -14.41 4.01
C ASP A 151 16.45 -13.62 5.33
N ASP A 152 16.69 -14.28 6.46
CA ASP A 152 16.66 -13.67 7.79
C ASP A 152 17.64 -12.49 7.90
N ARG A 153 18.75 -12.51 7.16
CA ARG A 153 19.70 -11.38 7.12
C ARG A 153 19.04 -10.14 6.55
N LEU A 154 18.21 -10.28 5.51
CA LEU A 154 17.47 -9.16 4.94
C LEU A 154 16.43 -8.65 5.94
N ILE A 155 15.64 -9.55 6.53
CA ILE A 155 14.64 -9.21 7.55
C ILE A 155 15.28 -8.45 8.71
N ASN A 156 16.37 -8.95 9.27
CA ASN A 156 17.04 -8.35 10.43
C ASN A 156 17.77 -7.04 10.08
N SER A 157 18.26 -6.90 8.85
CA SER A 157 18.95 -5.68 8.41
C SER A 157 18.00 -4.55 8.01
N ALA A 158 16.74 -4.86 7.69
CA ALA A 158 15.77 -3.88 7.24
C ALA A 158 15.34 -2.89 8.33
N ALA A 159 15.11 -1.63 7.97
CA ALA A 159 14.50 -0.67 8.88
C ALA A 159 13.00 -0.91 9.03
N VAL A 160 12.32 -1.26 7.94
CA VAL A 160 10.90 -1.59 7.89
C VAL A 160 10.70 -2.92 7.19
N ILE A 161 9.90 -3.80 7.79
CA ILE A 161 9.42 -5.04 7.15
C ILE A 161 7.92 -4.93 6.89
N HIS A 162 7.47 -5.47 5.76
CA HIS A 162 6.10 -5.29 5.29
C HIS A 162 5.44 -6.63 5.01
N PHE A 163 4.33 -6.87 5.72
CA PHE A 163 3.50 -8.05 5.58
C PHE A 163 2.54 -7.94 4.40
N ASN A 164 2.97 -7.46 3.24
CA ASN A 164 2.11 -7.16 2.08
C ASN A 164 1.44 -8.39 1.42
N GLY A 165 1.68 -9.61 1.91
CA GLY A 165 1.01 -10.81 1.44
C GLY A 165 -0.32 -11.17 2.13
N ASN A 166 -0.96 -12.23 1.65
CA ASN A 166 -2.26 -12.66 2.16
C ASN A 166 -2.18 -13.44 3.48
N MET A 167 -1.04 -14.10 3.74
CA MET A 167 -0.81 -14.91 4.95
C MET A 167 -0.26 -14.02 6.08
N LYS A 168 -1.06 -13.02 6.46
CA LYS A 168 -0.73 -12.03 7.50
C LYS A 168 -0.49 -12.70 8.87
N PRO A 169 0.38 -12.15 9.74
CA PRO A 169 0.79 -12.79 10.99
C PRO A 169 -0.37 -12.96 12.00
N TRP A 170 -1.38 -12.10 11.96
CA TRP A 170 -2.58 -12.17 12.79
C TRP A 170 -3.64 -13.17 12.30
N LEU A 171 -3.37 -13.93 11.23
CA LEU A 171 -4.31 -14.93 10.71
C LEU A 171 -3.94 -16.34 11.17
N LYS A 172 -4.95 -17.22 11.23
CA LYS A 172 -4.76 -18.65 11.53
C LYS A 172 -3.81 -19.33 10.52
N LEU A 173 -3.91 -18.96 9.25
CA LEU A 173 -3.09 -19.49 8.15
C LEU A 173 -1.79 -18.67 7.91
N ALA A 174 -1.34 -17.89 8.88
CA ALA A 174 -0.11 -17.12 8.71
C ALA A 174 1.12 -18.01 8.49
N ILE A 175 2.14 -17.46 7.83
CA ILE A 175 3.46 -18.08 7.77
C ILE A 175 4.08 -18.03 9.17
N GLY A 176 4.21 -19.20 9.81
CA GLY A 176 4.60 -19.32 11.22
C GLY A 176 5.89 -18.58 11.58
N ARG A 177 6.93 -18.66 10.74
CA ARG A 177 8.23 -17.98 10.99
C ARG A 177 8.14 -16.46 11.07
N TYR A 178 7.11 -15.84 10.48
CA TYR A 178 6.96 -14.38 10.51
C TYR A 178 6.04 -13.89 11.64
N LYS A 179 5.31 -14.78 12.32
CA LYS A 179 4.43 -14.40 13.44
C LYS A 179 5.18 -13.66 14.57
N PRO A 180 6.34 -14.15 15.05
CA PRO A 180 7.04 -13.49 16.16
C PRO A 180 7.49 -12.05 15.85
N LEU A 181 7.67 -11.73 14.57
CA LEU A 181 8.08 -10.40 14.13
C LEU A 181 7.01 -9.33 14.43
N TRP A 182 5.74 -9.74 14.46
CA TRP A 182 4.57 -8.90 14.77
C TRP A 182 4.12 -9.05 16.22
N GLU A 183 3.99 -10.29 16.71
CA GLU A 183 3.42 -10.62 18.03
C GLU A 183 4.18 -9.96 19.19
N ARG A 184 5.48 -9.71 19.04
CA ARG A 184 6.30 -9.00 20.05
C ARG A 184 5.83 -7.57 20.35
N TYR A 185 5.03 -6.96 19.46
CA TYR A 185 4.46 -5.63 19.64
C TYR A 185 2.98 -5.67 20.06
N ILE A 186 2.38 -6.85 20.14
CA ILE A 186 1.00 -7.00 20.59
C ILE A 186 0.97 -7.00 22.12
N ASN A 187 0.17 -6.09 22.68
CA ASN A 187 -0.21 -6.20 24.08
C ASN A 187 -1.32 -7.24 24.24
N GLN A 188 -0.95 -8.45 24.65
CA GLN A 188 -1.90 -9.55 24.84
C GLN A 188 -2.95 -9.26 25.92
N SER A 189 -2.68 -8.35 26.87
CA SER A 189 -3.65 -7.98 27.90
C SER A 189 -4.69 -6.97 27.40
N HIS A 190 -4.61 -6.51 26.16
CA HIS A 190 -5.53 -5.53 25.62
C HIS A 190 -6.93 -6.14 25.43
N PRO A 191 -8.03 -5.48 25.89
CA PRO A 191 -9.38 -6.03 25.80
C PRO A 191 -9.78 -6.49 24.38
N TYR A 192 -9.58 -5.63 23.37
CA TYR A 192 -9.85 -6.01 21.96
C TYR A 192 -9.07 -7.24 21.48
N TYR A 193 -7.86 -7.48 21.99
CA TYR A 193 -7.10 -8.66 21.60
C TYR A 193 -7.63 -9.92 22.25
N GLN A 194 -7.99 -9.85 23.54
CA GLN A 194 -8.64 -10.95 24.26
C GLN A 194 -9.95 -11.36 23.60
N ASP A 195 -10.78 -10.38 23.22
CA ASP A 195 -12.05 -10.63 22.53
C ASP A 195 -11.86 -11.33 21.17
N CYS A 196 -10.84 -10.93 20.39
CA CYS A 196 -10.50 -11.56 19.11
C CYS A 196 -9.83 -12.94 19.26
N ALA A 197 -9.08 -13.19 20.34
CA ALA A 197 -8.38 -14.46 20.53
C ALA A 197 -9.33 -15.60 20.96
N ILE A 198 -10.50 -15.26 21.50
CA ILE A 198 -11.51 -16.20 21.99
C ILE A 198 -12.55 -16.54 20.88
N SER A 199 -12.62 -15.74 19.82
CA SER A 199 -13.58 -15.89 18.69
C SER A 199 -13.11 -16.81 17.57
#